data_AF-A0A2N2DM96-F1
#
_entry.id   AF-A0A2N2DM96-F1
#
_cell.length_a   1.000
_cell.length_b   1.000
_cell.length_c   1.000
_cell.angle_alpha   90.00
_cell.angle_beta   90.00
_cell.angle_gamma   90.00
#
_symmetry.space_group_name_H-M   'P 1'
#
loop_
_entity.id
_entity.type
_entity.pdbx_description
1 polymer ?
#
loop_
_entity_poly.entity_id
_entity_poly.type
_entity_poly.pdbx_seq_one_letter_code
_entity_poly.pdbx_strand_id
1 'polypeptide(L)'
;MHFCKPNSGYFLEILEKVGVTPQECLMIGNDVDDDLPAAQVGIKTFLVEDFLINRYDRIFKVDYRGKLRDLPAFLEDLKKKSYRKEILSLGD
;
A
#
# COMPACT_ATOMS: atom_id res chain seq x y z
N MET A 1 -16.41 10.05 -7.87
CA MET A 1 -15.69 9.72 -6.63
C MET A 1 -16.41 10.43 -5.52
N HIS A 2 -16.98 9.74 -4.54
CA HIS A 2 -17.79 10.38 -3.49
C HIS A 2 -17.01 10.66 -2.20
N PHE A 3 -15.88 9.98 -2.02
CA PHE A 3 -15.03 10.09 -0.84
C PHE A 3 -13.66 10.64 -1.20
N CYS A 4 -12.95 11.13 -0.19
CA CYS A 4 -11.52 11.44 -0.21
C CYS A 4 -10.84 10.68 0.93
N LYS A 5 -9.51 10.52 0.86
CA LYS A 5 -8.73 10.12 2.04
C LYS A 5 -9.06 11.06 3.22
N PRO A 6 -9.05 10.56 4.46
CA PRO A 6 -8.68 9.20 4.90
C PRO A 6 -9.84 8.17 4.86
N ASN A 7 -10.99 8.51 4.28
CA ASN A 7 -12.18 7.67 4.35
C ASN A 7 -11.99 6.35 3.58
N SER A 8 -12.31 5.21 4.21
CA SER A 8 -12.23 3.87 3.60
C SER A 8 -12.98 3.74 2.27
N GLY A 9 -14.10 4.46 2.11
CA GLY A 9 -14.88 4.51 0.88
C GLY A 9 -14.10 5.04 -0.32
N TYR A 10 -13.08 5.88 -0.12
CA TYR A 10 -12.18 6.34 -1.19
C TYR A 10 -11.43 5.17 -1.81
N PHE A 11 -10.86 4.30 -0.97
CA PHE A 11 -10.08 3.15 -1.42
C PHE A 11 -11.00 2.07 -2.01
N LEU A 12 -12.16 1.80 -1.39
CA LEU A 12 -13.13 0.83 -1.91
C LEU A 12 -13.65 1.23 -3.30
N GLU A 13 -13.96 2.50 -3.52
CA GLU A 13 -14.40 2.98 -4.84
C GLU A 13 -13.31 2.84 -5.92
N ILE A 14 -12.03 2.98 -5.55
CA ILE A 14 -10.91 2.78 -6.49
C ILE A 14 -10.80 1.29 -6.83
N LEU A 15 -10.83 0.41 -5.83
CA LEU A 15 -10.79 -1.04 -6.02
C LEU A 15 -11.92 -1.51 -6.95
N GLU A 16 -13.15 -1.02 -6.72
CA GLU A 16 -14.32 -1.33 -7.54
C GLU A 16 -14.16 -0.85 -8.99
N LYS A 17 -13.72 0.39 -9.19
CA LYS A 17 -13.55 0.96 -10.54
C LYS A 17 -12.44 0.29 -11.35
N VAL A 18 -11.35 -0.11 -10.69
CA VAL A 18 -10.22 -0.78 -11.33
C VAL A 18 -10.50 -2.28 -11.50
N GLY A 19 -11.39 -2.87 -10.69
CA GLY A 19 -11.74 -4.28 -10.75
C GLY A 19 -10.69 -5.19 -10.13
N VAL A 20 -10.04 -4.74 -9.05
CA VAL A 20 -8.97 -5.48 -8.35
C VAL A 20 -9.31 -5.67 -6.87
N THR A 21 -8.76 -6.71 -6.27
CA THR A 21 -8.89 -6.97 -4.83
C THR A 21 -7.86 -6.17 -4.03
N PRO A 22 -8.12 -5.90 -2.74
CA PRO A 22 -7.15 -5.21 -1.88
C PRO A 22 -5.78 -5.90 -1.82
N GLN A 23 -5.74 -7.24 -1.90
CA GLN A 23 -4.52 -8.04 -1.79
C GLN A 23 -3.60 -7.93 -3.02
N GLU A 24 -4.15 -7.49 -4.15
CA GLU A 24 -3.41 -7.20 -5.39
C GLU A 24 -2.86 -5.76 -5.41
N CYS A 25 -3.17 -4.96 -4.39
CA CYS A 25 -2.84 -3.54 -4.35
C CYS A 25 -1.76 -3.22 -3.33
N LEU A 26 -0.98 -2.18 -3.65
CA LEU A 26 -0.05 -1.53 -2.74
C LEU A 26 -0.35 -0.02 -2.75
N MET A 27 -0.72 0.53 -1.59
CA MET A 27 -0.86 1.95 -1.37
C MET A 27 0.51 2.55 -1.05
N ILE A 28 0.96 3.52 -1.84
CA ILE A 28 2.26 4.19 -1.66
C ILE A 28 1.99 5.67 -1.39
N GLY A 29 2.50 6.20 -0.29
CA GLY A 29 2.33 7.60 0.06
C GLY A 29 3.15 8.01 1.28
N ASN A 30 3.23 9.31 1.56
CA ASN A 30 4.03 9.89 2.64
C ASN A 30 3.18 10.42 3.80
N ASP A 31 1.86 10.23 3.76
CA ASP A 31 0.93 10.77 4.75
C ASP A 31 0.38 9.68 5.67
N VAL A 32 0.74 9.77 6.95
CA VAL A 32 0.30 8.81 7.97
C VAL A 32 -1.22 8.81 8.13
N ASP A 33 -1.85 9.98 8.07
CA ASP A 33 -3.26 10.12 8.32
C ASP A 33 -4.09 9.83 7.07
N ASP A 34 -3.61 10.22 5.88
CA ASP A 34 -4.37 10.06 4.63
C ASP A 34 -4.09 8.74 3.89
N ASP A 35 -2.85 8.23 3.90
CA ASP A 35 -2.47 7.08 3.06
C ASP A 35 -2.57 5.73 3.79
N LEU A 36 -2.12 5.67 5.05
CA LEU A 36 -2.13 4.43 5.82
C LEU A 36 -3.53 3.85 6.12
N PRO A 37 -4.63 4.63 6.18
CA PRO A 37 -5.97 4.06 6.28
C PRO A 37 -6.36 3.10 5.16
N ALA A 38 -5.63 3.07 4.03
CA ALA A 38 -5.80 2.03 3.02
C ALA A 38 -5.70 0.60 3.60
N ALA A 39 -4.90 0.41 4.65
CA ALA A 39 -4.79 -0.87 5.37
C ALA A 39 -6.12 -1.33 6.00
N GLN A 40 -7.04 -0.42 6.32
CA GLN A 40 -8.35 -0.75 6.89
C GLN A 40 -9.24 -1.53 5.92
N VAL A 41 -9.00 -1.40 4.62
CA VAL A 41 -9.72 -2.16 3.58
C VAL A 41 -8.90 -3.32 3.03
N GLY A 42 -7.76 -3.64 3.67
CA GLY A 42 -6.90 -4.77 3.32
C GLY A 42 -5.83 -4.49 2.27
N ILE A 43 -5.63 -3.24 1.86
CA ILE A 43 -4.55 -2.84 0.93
C ILE A 43 -3.24 -2.76 1.72
N LYS A 44 -2.16 -3.37 1.20
CA LYS A 44 -0.83 -3.22 1.81
C LYS A 44 -0.32 -1.78 1.65
N THR A 45 0.51 -1.34 2.57
CA THR A 45 0.99 0.05 2.61
C THR A 45 2.51 0.15 2.50
N PHE A 46 2.99 1.12 1.73
CA PHE A 46 4.38 1.56 1.70
C PHE A 46 4.43 3.05 2.09
N LEU A 47 5.05 3.35 3.24
CA LEU A 47 5.23 4.72 3.69
C LEU A 47 6.54 5.29 3.15
N VAL A 48 6.42 6.32 2.31
CA VAL A 48 7.56 7.10 1.82
C VAL A 48 8.06 8.02 2.93
N GLU A 49 9.35 7.93 3.25
CA GLU A 49 9.96 8.70 4.34
C GLU A 49 10.35 10.13 3.93
N ASP A 50 10.55 10.37 2.63
CA ASP A 50 10.79 11.71 2.10
C ASP A 50 9.57 12.60 2.34
N PHE A 51 9.77 13.74 3.01
CA PHE A 51 8.70 14.67 3.36
C PHE A 51 7.53 14.01 4.13
N LEU A 52 7.85 13.08 5.04
CA LEU A 52 6.87 12.38 5.87
C LEU A 52 5.92 13.35 6.60
N ILE A 53 4.61 13.11 6.46
CA ILE A 53 3.56 13.86 7.13
C ILE A 53 2.95 12.99 8.24
N ASN A 54 3.18 13.38 9.49
CA ASN A 54 2.56 12.79 10.68
C ASN A 54 2.00 13.92 11.56
N ARG A 55 0.84 14.46 11.18
CA ARG A 55 0.32 15.73 11.76
C ARG A 55 0.02 15.62 13.24
N TYR A 56 -0.32 14.43 13.71
CA TYR A 56 -0.79 14.18 15.07
C TYR A 56 0.15 13.27 15.86
N ASP A 57 1.42 13.15 15.44
CA ASP A 57 2.43 12.30 16.09
C ASP A 57 1.93 10.88 16.42
N ARG A 58 1.15 10.31 15.49
CA ARG A 58 0.56 8.99 15.70
C ARG A 58 1.63 7.93 15.73
N ILE A 59 1.43 6.95 16.59
CA ILE A 59 2.07 5.64 16.44
C ILE A 59 1.31 4.91 15.34
N PHE A 60 2.00 4.51 14.29
CA PHE A 60 1.42 3.84 13.14
C PHE A 60 2.09 2.50 12.85
N LYS A 61 1.33 1.61 12.22
CA LYS A 61 1.82 0.37 11.63
C LYS A 61 1.80 0.53 10.11
N VAL A 62 2.86 0.05 9.47
CA VAL A 62 3.01 0.05 8.02
C VAL A 62 3.62 -1.28 7.59
N ASP A 63 3.26 -1.79 6.42
CA ASP A 63 3.84 -3.03 5.90
C ASP A 63 5.27 -2.83 5.40
N TYR A 64 5.52 -1.70 4.73
CA TYR A 64 6.82 -1.33 4.18
C TYR A 64 7.09 0.16 4.36
N ARG A 65 8.36 0.56 4.42
CA ARG A 65 8.76 1.97 4.43
C ARG A 65 10.12 2.15 3.80
N GLY A 66 10.37 3.33 3.24
CA GLY A 66 11.66 3.68 2.68
C GLY A 66 11.61 4.98 1.91
N LYS A 67 12.72 5.32 1.25
CA LYS A 67 12.81 6.54 0.46
C LYS A 67 12.19 6.36 -0.92
N LEU A 68 11.66 7.44 -1.48
CA LEU A 68 11.07 7.46 -2.81
C LEU A 68 12.06 7.00 -3.89
N ARG A 69 13.34 7.38 -3.76
CA ARG A 69 14.41 6.97 -4.68
C ARG A 69 14.64 5.45 -4.73
N ASP A 70 14.33 4.75 -3.63
CA ASP A 70 14.57 3.31 -3.47
C ASP A 70 13.33 2.49 -3.88
N LEU A 71 12.20 3.15 -4.14
CA LEU A 71 10.93 2.54 -4.50
C LEU A 71 11.02 1.64 -5.75
N PRO A 72 11.72 2.02 -6.85
CA PRO A 72 11.84 1.13 -8.02
C PRO A 72 12.50 -0.20 -7.69
N ALA A 73 13.61 -0.17 -6.94
CA ALA A 73 14.33 -1.38 -6.53
C ALA A 73 13.47 -2.26 -5.61
N PHE A 74 12.72 -1.64 -4.69
CA PHE A 74 11.76 -2.33 -3.83
C PHE A 74 10.66 -3.04 -4.65
N LEU A 75 10.06 -2.36 -5.64
CA LEU A 75 9.00 -2.95 -6.46
C LEU A 75 9.50 -4.15 -7.27
N GLU A 76 10.73 -4.08 -7.80
CA GLU A 76 11.34 -5.21 -8.52
C GLU A 76 11.62 -6.41 -7.62
N ASP A 77 12.08 -6.18 -6.38
CA ASP A 77 12.23 -7.26 -5.39
C ASP A 77 10.87 -7.85 -4.97
N LEU A 78 9.85 -7.01 -4.78
CA LEU A 78 8.50 -7.44 -4.43
C LEU A 78 7.89 -8.35 -5.50
N LYS A 79 8.03 -7.99 -6.79
CA LYS A 79 7.59 -8.83 -7.92
C LYS A 79 8.28 -10.20 -7.92
N LYS A 80 9.62 -10.24 -7.77
CA LYS A 80 10.39 -11.49 -7.73
C LYS A 80 9.92 -12.43 -6.62
N LYS A 81 9.57 -11.87 -5.46
CA LYS A 81 9.03 -12.65 -4.32
C LYS A 81 7.64 -13.21 -4.61
N SER A 82 6.78 -12.47 -5.31
CA SER A 82 5.45 -12.96 -5.72
C SER A 82 5.56 -14.18 -6.64
N TYR A 83 6.36 -14.10 -7.70
CA TYR A 83 6.56 -15.21 -8.64
C TYR A 83 7.09 -16.48 -7.97
N ARG A 84 8.03 -16.34 -7.02
CA ARG A 84 8.56 -17.48 -6.27
C ARG A 84 7.48 -18.16 -5.42
N LYS A 85 6.57 -17.39 -4.83
CA LYS A 85 5.48 -17.93 -4.01
C LYS A 85 4.48 -18.71 -4.86
N GLU A 86 4.13 -18.20 -6.04
CA GLU A 86 3.24 -18.87 -6.99
C GLU A 86 3.82 -20.20 -7.49
N ILE A 87 5.10 -20.22 -7.89
CA ILE A 87 5.78 -21.45 -8.34
C ILE A 87 5.79 -22.52 -7.22
N LEU A 88 6.07 -22.12 -5.98
CA LEU A 88 6.08 -23.05 -4.85
C LEU A 88 4.67 -23.57 -4.51
N SER A 89 3.61 -22.81 -4.77
CA SER A 89 2.21 -23.26 -4.54
C SER A 89 1.63 -24.16 -5.64
N LEU A 90 2.33 -24.30 -6.77
CA LEU A 90 1.93 -25.14 -7.91
C LEU A 90 2.65 -26.51 -7.92
N GLY A 91 3.51 -26.77 -6.95
CA GLY A 91 4.40 -27.93 -6.88
C GLY A 91 3.92 -29.09 -5.99
N ASP A 92 2.69 -29.05 -5.50
CA ASP A 92 2.06 -30.11 -4.68
C ASP A 92 0.95 -30.84 -5.45
#